data_AF-A0A5J4DQ26-F1
#
_entry.id   AF-A0A5J4DQ26-F1
#
_cell.length_a   1.000
_cell.length_b   1.000
_cell.length_c   1.000
_cell.angle_alpha   90.00
_cell.angle_beta   90.00
_cell.angle_gamma   90.00
#
_symmetry.space_group_name_H-M   'P 1'
#
loop_
_entity.id
_entity.type
_entity.pdbx_description
1 polymer ?
#
loop_
_entity_poly.entity_id
_entity_poly.type
_entity_poly.pdbx_seq_one_letter_code
_entity_poly.pdbx_strand_id
1 'polypeptide(L)'
;MALLNLLILFIVPLISGSIDSFDNNFVQPSIAEQQMFKNLLDEFLKLNIEREDVSAILSTFEKPRIVTFPCNTDDVNKLVVNVVETRHAGFTVPEEHEGSAVVGGTYSWQCKITTSSKGIITMDCDNTLKLNPDVINPNEKKDSRSQEVDNLVIIYHELLHGQLMLDAISSSQEWRNDVCNKKPSDKIDYSYSDKQHIIIDPIQEEFAHQLVSKKGGVFFLEEISPTETQNGKFTKKITSRFEHIQLASLAIKVTYRGINTNELTVTFPQDDITISGNLKDKTKSGRVWLYAFPESATTTSNLTEIPQWIKNNAAWWSEGTITDSDFLNGIEFLIQKNILKIQGVENNSQSSQEIPIWIRNNAQWWSSGLISDEDFLSGIKYLIEVGIISYP
;
A
#
# COMPACT_ATOMS: atom_id res chain seq x y z
N MET A 1 -24.48 -47.79 40.36
CA MET A 1 -25.45 -46.97 39.61
C MET A 1 -24.67 -45.89 38.89
N ALA A 2 -24.43 -46.08 37.59
CA ALA A 2 -23.77 -45.11 36.75
C ALA A 2 -24.78 -44.00 36.38
N LEU A 3 -24.45 -42.75 36.65
CA LEU A 3 -25.21 -41.59 36.18
C LEU A 3 -24.72 -41.23 34.78
N LEU A 4 -25.64 -41.36 33.84
CA LEU A 4 -25.49 -41.18 32.41
C LEU A 4 -25.37 -39.68 32.08
N ASN A 5 -24.27 -39.32 31.41
CA ASN A 5 -24.11 -38.04 30.71
C ASN A 5 -25.20 -37.90 29.64
N LEU A 6 -25.99 -36.83 29.67
CA LEU A 6 -26.83 -36.42 28.55
C LEU A 6 -26.20 -35.19 27.88
N LEU A 7 -25.23 -35.46 27.00
CA LEU A 7 -24.71 -34.50 26.04
C LEU A 7 -25.74 -34.43 24.90
N ILE A 8 -26.57 -33.40 24.86
CA ILE A 8 -27.48 -33.17 23.73
C ILE A 8 -26.64 -32.61 22.57
N LEU A 9 -26.10 -33.51 21.74
CA LEU A 9 -25.63 -33.18 20.40
C LEU A 9 -26.85 -32.75 19.57
N PHE A 10 -26.97 -31.46 19.27
CA PHE A 10 -27.76 -31.04 18.12
C PHE A 10 -27.00 -31.43 16.85
N ILE A 11 -27.27 -32.63 16.35
CA ILE A 11 -26.92 -33.03 15.00
C ILE A 11 -27.85 -32.23 14.07
N VAL A 12 -27.34 -31.12 13.53
CA VAL A 12 -27.95 -30.49 12.36
C VAL A 12 -27.77 -31.47 11.20
N PRO A 13 -28.83 -31.92 10.52
CA PRO A 13 -28.67 -32.79 9.37
C PRO A 13 -27.94 -32.00 8.29
N LEU A 14 -26.78 -32.50 7.88
CA LEU A 14 -26.16 -32.17 6.59
C LEU A 14 -27.13 -32.62 5.51
N ILE A 15 -28.10 -31.76 5.18
CA ILE A 15 -28.81 -31.85 3.92
C ILE A 15 -27.76 -31.47 2.88
N SER A 16 -27.26 -32.47 2.17
CA SER A 16 -26.59 -32.30 0.88
C SER A 16 -27.62 -31.75 -0.11
N GLY A 17 -28.00 -30.49 0.09
CA GLY A 17 -28.67 -29.69 -0.91
C GLY A 17 -27.60 -29.25 -1.88
N SER A 18 -27.77 -29.60 -3.15
CA SER A 18 -27.13 -28.92 -4.26
C SER A 18 -27.06 -27.42 -3.95
N ILE A 19 -25.85 -26.90 -3.85
CA ILE A 19 -25.57 -25.47 -3.80
C ILE A 19 -26.06 -24.95 -5.16
N ASP A 20 -27.31 -24.51 -5.21
CA ASP A 20 -27.82 -23.76 -6.35
C ASP A 20 -26.95 -22.50 -6.41
N SER A 21 -26.01 -22.52 -7.35
CA SER A 21 -25.05 -21.45 -7.61
C SER A 21 -25.80 -20.13 -7.79
N PHE A 22 -25.69 -19.23 -6.83
CA PHE A 22 -26.19 -17.87 -6.96
C PHE A 22 -25.17 -17.00 -7.70
N ASP A 23 -24.99 -17.25 -9.00
CA ASP A 23 -24.89 -16.23 -10.07
C ASP A 23 -24.86 -16.92 -11.46
N ASN A 24 -25.55 -16.34 -12.45
CA ASN A 24 -25.40 -16.67 -13.87
C ASN A 24 -24.08 -16.09 -14.46
N ASN A 25 -23.33 -15.29 -13.68
CA ASN A 25 -22.09 -14.63 -14.10
C ASN A 25 -20.83 -15.05 -13.32
N PHE A 26 -20.90 -16.09 -12.47
CA PHE A 26 -19.67 -16.61 -11.85
C PHE A 26 -18.79 -17.24 -12.93
N VAL A 27 -17.65 -16.62 -13.20
CA VAL A 27 -16.65 -17.15 -14.13
C VAL A 27 -15.62 -17.93 -13.35
N GLN A 28 -15.47 -19.21 -13.66
CA GLN A 28 -14.40 -20.02 -13.09
C GLN A 28 -13.04 -19.44 -13.51
N PRO A 29 -12.14 -19.09 -12.56
CA PRO A 29 -10.82 -18.59 -12.92
C PRO A 29 -10.01 -19.67 -13.62
N SER A 30 -9.23 -19.27 -14.61
CA SER A 30 -8.26 -20.17 -15.26
C SER A 30 -7.20 -20.65 -14.27
N ILE A 31 -6.47 -21.72 -14.61
CA ILE A 31 -5.37 -22.22 -13.77
C ILE A 31 -4.30 -21.15 -13.55
N ALA A 32 -4.04 -20.31 -14.56
CA ALA A 32 -3.10 -19.21 -14.46
C ALA A 32 -3.56 -18.13 -13.47
N GLU A 33 -4.84 -17.75 -13.52
CA GLU A 33 -5.43 -16.79 -12.57
C GLU A 33 -5.44 -17.34 -11.14
N GLN A 34 -5.81 -18.61 -10.95
CA GLN A 34 -5.76 -19.26 -9.64
C GLN A 34 -4.35 -19.25 -9.04
N GLN A 35 -3.33 -19.58 -9.84
CA GLN A 35 -1.94 -19.55 -9.39
C GLN A 35 -1.46 -18.12 -9.10
N MET A 36 -1.84 -17.16 -9.94
CA MET A 36 -1.53 -15.74 -9.75
C MET A 36 -2.12 -15.22 -8.44
N PHE A 37 -3.42 -15.44 -8.21
CA PHE A 37 -4.11 -15.04 -6.98
C PHE A 37 -3.47 -15.68 -5.75
N LYS A 38 -3.19 -16.99 -5.80
CA LYS A 38 -2.54 -17.70 -4.69
C LYS A 38 -1.17 -17.12 -4.36
N ASN A 39 -0.32 -16.91 -5.37
CA ASN A 39 1.02 -16.37 -5.17
C ASN A 39 0.97 -14.97 -4.55
N LEU A 40 0.10 -14.10 -5.07
CA LEU A 40 -0.05 -12.74 -4.59
C LEU A 40 -0.61 -12.70 -3.16
N LEU A 41 -1.59 -13.54 -2.86
CA LEU A 41 -2.14 -13.67 -1.51
C LEU A 41 -1.09 -14.19 -0.53
N ASP A 42 -0.32 -15.22 -0.91
CA ASP A 42 0.78 -15.75 -0.09
C ASP A 42 1.86 -14.70 0.18
N GLU A 43 2.16 -13.82 -0.78
CA GLU A 43 3.08 -12.70 -0.59
C GLU A 43 2.50 -11.67 0.38
N PHE A 44 1.24 -11.26 0.16
CA PHE A 44 0.52 -10.31 1.01
C PHE A 44 0.47 -10.77 2.48
N LEU A 45 0.17 -12.06 2.73
CA LEU A 45 0.07 -12.63 4.08
C LEU A 45 1.42 -12.69 4.80
N LYS A 46 2.55 -12.73 4.07
CA LYS A 46 3.90 -12.75 4.66
C LYS A 46 4.43 -11.35 5.01
N LEU A 47 3.76 -10.29 4.56
CA LEU A 47 4.19 -8.92 4.82
C LEU A 47 4.09 -8.58 6.31
N ASN A 48 5.24 -8.31 6.92
CA ASN A 48 5.33 -7.63 8.21
C ASN A 48 5.38 -6.11 7.97
N ILE A 49 4.20 -5.50 7.81
CA ILE A 49 3.93 -4.08 7.57
C ILE A 49 2.61 -3.75 8.29
N GLU A 50 2.55 -2.63 8.99
CA GLU A 50 1.35 -2.17 9.66
C GLU A 50 0.28 -1.77 8.63
N ARG A 51 -0.94 -2.30 8.80
CA ARG A 51 -2.06 -2.11 7.87
C ARG A 51 -3.37 -2.40 8.58
N GLU A 52 -4.48 -1.89 8.06
CA GLU A 52 -5.82 -2.27 8.51
C GLU A 52 -6.04 -3.78 8.42
N ASP A 53 -6.72 -4.32 9.43
CA ASP A 53 -6.95 -5.75 9.56
C ASP A 53 -8.01 -6.25 8.58
N VAL A 54 -7.58 -7.08 7.64
CA VAL A 54 -8.44 -7.76 6.66
C VAL A 54 -8.62 -9.25 6.97
N SER A 55 -8.30 -9.70 8.19
CA SER A 55 -8.36 -11.12 8.58
C SER A 55 -9.78 -11.68 8.52
N ALA A 56 -10.79 -10.86 8.83
CA ALA A 56 -12.17 -11.31 8.82
C ALA A 56 -12.65 -11.61 7.39
N ILE A 57 -12.33 -10.75 6.43
CA ILE A 57 -12.65 -10.99 5.02
C ILE A 57 -11.77 -12.09 4.41
N LEU A 58 -10.51 -12.25 4.84
CA LEU A 58 -9.69 -13.36 4.38
C LEU A 58 -10.27 -14.73 4.78
N SER A 59 -10.86 -14.81 5.98
CA SER A 59 -11.47 -16.05 6.46
C SER A 59 -12.70 -16.51 5.65
N THR A 60 -13.35 -15.62 4.88
CA THR A 60 -14.52 -15.96 4.08
C THR A 60 -14.17 -16.72 2.79
N PHE A 61 -12.89 -16.76 2.40
CA PHE A 61 -12.40 -17.61 1.31
C PHE A 61 -12.30 -19.09 1.69
N GLU A 62 -12.19 -19.38 2.99
CA GLU A 62 -12.03 -20.75 3.49
C GLU A 62 -13.36 -21.38 3.90
N LYS A 63 -14.23 -20.57 4.50
CA LYS A 63 -15.54 -21.01 5.00
C LYS A 63 -16.51 -19.84 5.15
N PRO A 64 -17.82 -20.10 5.09
CA PRO A 64 -18.83 -19.08 5.36
C PRO A 64 -18.66 -18.47 6.76
N ARG A 65 -18.65 -17.14 6.82
CA ARG A 65 -18.69 -16.38 8.07
C ARG A 65 -20.13 -16.01 8.40
N ILE A 66 -20.55 -16.32 9.63
CA ILE A 66 -21.91 -16.07 10.08
C ILE A 66 -21.93 -14.95 11.11
N VAL A 67 -22.69 -13.88 10.84
CA VAL A 67 -22.94 -12.77 11.77
C VAL A 67 -24.43 -12.70 12.07
N THR A 68 -24.79 -12.91 13.33
CA THR A 68 -26.19 -12.90 13.79
C THR A 68 -26.42 -11.76 14.77
N PHE A 69 -27.51 -11.02 14.61
CA PHE A 69 -27.91 -9.98 15.57
C PHE A 69 -29.43 -9.84 15.68
N PRO A 70 -29.96 -9.49 16.87
CA PRO A 70 -31.38 -9.24 17.06
C PRO A 70 -31.80 -7.89 16.48
N CYS A 71 -33.06 -7.80 16.08
CA CYS A 71 -33.71 -6.54 15.74
C CYS A 71 -34.50 -5.99 16.94
N ASN A 72 -34.91 -4.74 16.86
CA ASN A 72 -35.74 -4.11 17.87
C ASN A 72 -37.17 -4.69 17.82
N THR A 73 -37.92 -4.50 18.91
CA THR A 73 -39.27 -5.05 19.06
C THR A 73 -40.26 -4.57 18.00
N ASP A 74 -40.05 -3.36 17.47
CA ASP A 74 -40.94 -2.69 16.52
C ASP A 74 -40.47 -2.84 15.06
N ASP A 75 -39.33 -3.52 14.82
CA ASP A 75 -38.82 -3.78 13.48
C ASP A 75 -39.64 -4.88 12.77
N VAL A 76 -39.59 -4.89 11.43
CA VAL A 76 -40.29 -5.91 10.60
C VAL A 76 -39.81 -7.33 10.92
N ASN A 77 -38.51 -7.50 11.10
CA ASN A 77 -37.88 -8.78 11.41
C ASN A 77 -37.43 -8.80 12.88
N LYS A 78 -37.23 -10.00 13.43
CA LYS A 78 -36.80 -10.21 14.83
C LYS A 78 -35.32 -10.52 14.95
N LEU A 79 -34.74 -11.13 13.92
CA LEU A 79 -33.37 -11.62 13.92
C LEU A 79 -32.83 -11.56 12.49
N VAL A 80 -31.60 -11.05 12.35
CA VAL A 80 -30.84 -11.11 11.11
C VAL A 80 -29.75 -12.17 11.23
N VAL A 81 -29.64 -13.02 10.20
CA VAL A 81 -28.53 -13.95 10.02
C VAL A 81 -27.83 -13.59 8.71
N ASN A 82 -26.60 -13.10 8.79
CA ASN A 82 -25.76 -12.85 7.62
C ASN A 82 -24.81 -14.02 7.44
N VAL A 83 -24.76 -14.57 6.24
CA VAL A 83 -23.82 -15.61 5.81
C VAL A 83 -22.98 -14.99 4.71
N VAL A 84 -21.66 -14.92 4.91
CA VAL A 84 -20.73 -14.28 3.98
C VAL A 84 -19.66 -15.27 3.56
N GLU A 85 -19.59 -15.54 2.27
CA GLU A 85 -18.54 -16.33 1.62
C GLU A 85 -17.88 -15.48 0.53
N THR A 86 -16.62 -15.76 0.21
CA THR A 86 -15.92 -15.07 -0.89
C THR A 86 -15.18 -16.06 -1.76
N ARG A 87 -15.31 -15.91 -3.07
CA ARG A 87 -14.65 -16.77 -4.05
C ARG A 87 -13.78 -15.94 -4.98
N HIS A 88 -12.62 -16.47 -5.33
CA HIS A 88 -11.85 -15.91 -6.43
C HIS A 88 -12.53 -16.28 -7.76
N ALA A 89 -12.85 -15.28 -8.57
CA ALA A 89 -13.48 -15.45 -9.87
C ALA A 89 -12.54 -15.03 -11.01
N GLY A 90 -12.75 -15.60 -12.19
CA GLY A 90 -12.04 -15.23 -13.41
C GLY A 90 -12.37 -13.81 -13.85
N PHE A 91 -11.40 -13.13 -14.44
CA PHE A 91 -11.53 -11.76 -14.91
C PHE A 91 -12.01 -11.71 -16.37
N THR A 92 -13.07 -10.95 -16.65
CA THR A 92 -13.64 -10.81 -18.00
C THR A 92 -13.80 -9.33 -18.38
N VAL A 93 -13.40 -8.96 -19.59
CA VAL A 93 -13.58 -7.61 -20.15
C VAL A 93 -14.93 -7.54 -20.91
N PRO A 94 -15.70 -6.43 -20.88
CA PRO A 94 -15.46 -5.17 -20.15
C PRO A 94 -16.20 -5.13 -18.81
N GLU A 95 -15.45 -4.92 -17.72
CA GLU A 95 -16.04 -4.51 -16.44
C GLU A 95 -16.00 -2.97 -16.39
N GLU A 96 -17.15 -2.31 -16.53
CA GLU A 96 -17.26 -0.86 -16.33
C GLU A 96 -17.32 -0.57 -14.82
N HIS A 97 -16.35 0.17 -14.28
CA HIS A 97 -16.51 0.86 -12.99
C HIS A 97 -16.99 2.28 -13.22
N GLU A 98 -18.03 2.68 -12.50
CA GLU A 98 -18.38 4.10 -12.40
C GLU A 98 -17.26 4.85 -11.68
N GLY A 99 -16.55 5.72 -12.40
CA GLY A 99 -15.70 6.75 -11.80
C GLY A 99 -14.19 6.52 -11.80
N SER A 100 -13.67 5.39 -12.27
CA SER A 100 -12.23 5.18 -12.50
C SER A 100 -12.02 4.04 -13.51
N ALA A 101 -10.99 4.14 -14.36
CA ALA A 101 -10.60 3.02 -15.22
C ALA A 101 -10.35 1.79 -14.34
N VAL A 102 -10.74 0.58 -14.76
CA VAL A 102 -10.33 -0.65 -14.05
C VAL A 102 -8.80 -0.65 -13.99
N VAL A 103 -8.22 -0.42 -12.81
CA VAL A 103 -6.74 -0.34 -12.71
C VAL A 103 -6.15 -1.65 -12.23
N GLY A 104 -6.86 -2.57 -11.57
CA GLY A 104 -6.22 -3.81 -11.10
C GLY A 104 -7.10 -4.98 -10.65
N GLY A 105 -8.31 -4.76 -10.13
CA GLY A 105 -9.18 -5.84 -9.66
C GLY A 105 -10.58 -5.33 -9.32
N THR A 106 -11.44 -6.24 -8.86
CA THR A 106 -12.79 -5.94 -8.36
C THR A 106 -13.15 -6.82 -7.16
N TYR A 107 -13.76 -6.23 -6.14
CA TYR A 107 -14.48 -6.95 -5.09
C TYR A 107 -15.98 -6.67 -5.23
N SER A 108 -16.76 -7.71 -5.50
CA SER A 108 -18.20 -7.61 -5.72
C SER A 108 -18.98 -8.28 -4.60
N TRP A 109 -19.81 -7.49 -3.92
CA TRP A 109 -20.80 -7.98 -2.97
C TRP A 109 -22.07 -8.43 -3.69
N GLN A 110 -22.48 -9.68 -3.45
CA GLN A 110 -23.68 -10.25 -4.05
C GLN A 110 -24.48 -11.02 -2.99
N CYS A 111 -25.46 -10.34 -2.40
CA CYS A 111 -26.29 -10.92 -1.35
C CYS A 111 -27.73 -11.14 -1.81
N LYS A 112 -28.30 -12.25 -1.39
CA LYS A 112 -29.72 -12.57 -1.53
C LYS A 112 -30.39 -12.55 -0.17
N ILE A 113 -31.52 -11.86 -0.09
CA ILE A 113 -32.36 -11.84 1.10
C ILE A 113 -33.40 -12.96 1.02
N THR A 114 -33.50 -13.75 2.08
CA THR A 114 -34.60 -14.70 2.31
C THR A 114 -35.22 -14.46 3.67
N THR A 115 -36.50 -14.82 3.83
CA THR A 115 -37.21 -14.67 5.11
C THR A 115 -37.92 -15.95 5.50
N SER A 116 -38.01 -16.18 6.81
CA SER A 116 -38.78 -17.28 7.38
C SER A 116 -40.07 -16.79 8.03
N SER A 117 -41.04 -17.69 8.20
CA SER A 117 -42.30 -17.42 8.91
C SER A 117 -42.12 -17.04 10.39
N LYS A 118 -40.92 -17.20 10.96
CA LYS A 118 -40.59 -16.84 12.34
C LYS A 118 -40.04 -15.42 12.50
N GLY A 119 -39.99 -14.65 11.41
CA GLY A 119 -39.41 -13.29 11.41
C GLY A 119 -37.89 -13.28 11.43
N ILE A 120 -37.25 -14.36 10.95
CA ILE A 120 -35.81 -14.39 10.72
C ILE A 120 -35.56 -14.01 9.26
N ILE A 121 -34.72 -12.99 9.05
CA ILE A 121 -34.20 -12.60 7.75
C ILE A 121 -32.79 -13.17 7.60
N THR A 122 -32.53 -13.84 6.49
CA THR A 122 -31.20 -14.38 6.16
C THR A 122 -30.66 -13.64 4.94
N MET A 123 -29.48 -13.07 5.08
CA MET A 123 -28.70 -12.49 3.99
C MET A 123 -27.60 -13.47 3.64
N ASP A 124 -27.73 -14.08 2.46
CA ASP A 124 -26.76 -15.04 1.95
C ASP A 124 -25.91 -14.34 0.87
N CYS A 125 -24.65 -14.07 1.20
CA CYS A 125 -23.72 -13.27 0.41
C CYS A 125 -22.62 -14.17 -0.18
N ASP A 126 -22.65 -14.30 -1.52
CA ASP A 126 -21.66 -15.04 -2.30
C ASP A 126 -20.80 -14.05 -3.06
N ASN A 127 -19.78 -13.52 -2.39
CA ASN A 127 -18.98 -12.42 -2.92
C ASN A 127 -17.90 -12.94 -3.87
N THR A 128 -17.46 -12.09 -4.80
CA THR A 128 -16.36 -12.43 -5.71
C THR A 128 -15.23 -11.41 -5.65
N LEU A 129 -13.99 -11.92 -5.68
CA LEU A 129 -12.78 -11.12 -5.89
C LEU A 129 -12.14 -11.51 -7.22
N LYS A 130 -11.99 -10.54 -8.12
CA LYS A 130 -11.35 -10.69 -9.42
C LYS A 130 -10.10 -9.82 -9.48
N LEU A 131 -9.04 -10.31 -10.11
CA LEU A 131 -7.81 -9.57 -10.35
C LEU A 131 -7.54 -9.55 -11.85
N ASN A 132 -7.19 -8.38 -12.40
CA ASN A 132 -6.90 -8.23 -13.81
C ASN A 132 -5.49 -8.80 -14.13
N PRO A 133 -5.38 -9.93 -14.85
CA PRO A 133 -4.09 -10.57 -15.10
C PRO A 133 -3.14 -9.69 -15.93
N ASP A 134 -3.68 -8.85 -16.83
CA ASP A 134 -2.87 -7.97 -17.69
C ASP A 134 -2.25 -6.81 -16.89
N VAL A 135 -2.82 -6.46 -15.74
CA VAL A 135 -2.26 -5.47 -14.81
C VAL A 135 -1.26 -6.13 -13.87
N ILE A 136 -1.61 -7.28 -13.32
CA ILE A 136 -0.76 -7.98 -12.33
C ILE A 136 0.52 -8.50 -12.98
N ASN A 137 0.43 -8.96 -14.24
CA ASN A 137 1.53 -9.49 -15.04
C ASN A 137 1.58 -8.80 -16.42
N PRO A 138 1.97 -7.51 -16.47
CA PRO A 138 1.95 -6.76 -17.72
C PRO A 138 3.00 -7.28 -18.72
N ASN A 139 2.65 -7.23 -20.01
CA ASN A 139 3.57 -7.61 -21.09
C ASN A 139 4.77 -6.64 -21.22
N GLU A 140 4.58 -5.38 -20.82
CA GLU A 140 5.65 -4.37 -20.82
C GLU A 140 6.44 -4.38 -19.51
N LYS A 141 7.76 -4.24 -19.62
CA LYS A 141 8.66 -4.27 -18.45
C LYS A 141 8.59 -2.97 -17.64
N LYS A 142 7.75 -2.96 -16.61
CA LYS A 142 7.86 -2.00 -15.49
C LYS A 142 9.10 -2.31 -14.64
N ASP A 143 9.53 -1.35 -13.80
CA ASP A 143 10.43 -1.70 -12.69
C ASP A 143 9.78 -2.77 -11.81
N SER A 144 10.51 -3.86 -11.53
CA SER A 144 9.94 -5.00 -10.81
C SER A 144 9.51 -4.63 -9.39
N ARG A 145 10.25 -3.73 -8.72
CA ARG A 145 9.89 -3.28 -7.36
C ARG A 145 8.58 -2.51 -7.37
N SER A 146 8.41 -1.58 -8.31
CA SER A 146 7.16 -0.82 -8.44
C SER A 146 5.98 -1.72 -8.81
N GLN A 147 6.20 -2.74 -9.65
CA GLN A 147 5.16 -3.71 -10.00
C GLN A 147 4.75 -4.57 -8.80
N GLU A 148 5.71 -5.05 -8.00
CA GLU A 148 5.44 -5.79 -6.77
C GLU A 148 4.63 -4.95 -5.77
N VAL A 149 4.99 -3.67 -5.60
CA VAL A 149 4.23 -2.73 -4.76
C VAL A 149 2.79 -2.62 -5.26
N ASP A 150 2.59 -2.36 -6.55
CA ASP A 150 1.25 -2.20 -7.11
C ASP A 150 0.40 -3.45 -6.98
N ASN A 151 0.97 -4.63 -7.25
CA ASN A 151 0.25 -5.90 -7.11
C ASN A 151 -0.27 -6.09 -5.68
N LEU A 152 0.57 -5.79 -4.68
CA LEU A 152 0.19 -5.89 -3.26
C LEU A 152 -0.85 -4.83 -2.87
N VAL A 153 -0.73 -3.61 -3.38
CA VAL A 153 -1.72 -2.54 -3.16
C VAL A 153 -3.08 -2.93 -3.75
N ILE A 154 -3.11 -3.52 -4.96
CA ILE A 154 -4.35 -3.95 -5.63
C ILE A 154 -5.08 -5.00 -4.79
N ILE A 155 -4.42 -6.09 -4.39
CA ILE A 155 -5.12 -7.12 -3.60
C ILE A 155 -5.59 -6.56 -2.26
N TYR A 156 -4.81 -5.68 -1.64
CA TYR A 156 -5.21 -5.04 -0.39
C TYR A 156 -6.42 -4.13 -0.57
N HIS A 157 -6.46 -3.33 -1.63
CA HIS A 157 -7.60 -2.48 -2.01
C HIS A 157 -8.90 -3.30 -2.15
N GLU A 158 -8.86 -4.40 -2.91
CA GLU A 158 -10.04 -5.24 -3.09
C GLU A 158 -10.48 -5.91 -1.78
N LEU A 159 -9.53 -6.32 -0.94
CA LEU A 159 -9.86 -6.87 0.39
C LEU A 159 -10.49 -5.80 1.31
N LEU A 160 -10.07 -4.54 1.25
CA LEU A 160 -10.65 -3.46 2.03
C LEU A 160 -12.12 -3.21 1.68
N HIS A 161 -12.49 -3.26 0.40
CA HIS A 161 -13.89 -3.18 -0.03
C HIS A 161 -14.77 -4.27 0.64
N GLY A 162 -14.23 -5.49 0.77
CA GLY A 162 -14.88 -6.57 1.51
C GLY A 162 -14.86 -6.33 3.03
N GLN A 163 -13.73 -5.93 3.59
CA GLN A 163 -13.59 -5.76 5.04
C GLN A 163 -14.50 -4.65 5.59
N LEU A 164 -14.55 -3.48 4.94
CA LEU A 164 -15.36 -2.34 5.41
C LEU A 164 -16.86 -2.66 5.45
N MET A 165 -17.37 -3.38 4.45
CA MET A 165 -18.76 -3.82 4.45
C MET A 165 -19.01 -4.89 5.51
N LEU A 166 -18.05 -5.80 5.74
CA LEU A 166 -18.13 -6.80 6.81
C LEU A 166 -18.12 -6.14 8.20
N ASP A 167 -17.37 -5.05 8.37
CA ASP A 167 -17.37 -4.25 9.59
C ASP A 167 -18.72 -3.55 9.77
N ALA A 168 -19.31 -2.98 8.71
CA ALA A 168 -20.66 -2.42 8.77
C ALA A 168 -21.71 -3.47 9.19
N ILE A 169 -21.66 -4.68 8.63
CA ILE A 169 -22.49 -5.82 9.05
C ILE A 169 -22.28 -6.13 10.55
N SER A 170 -21.04 -6.01 11.03
CA SER A 170 -20.61 -6.40 12.38
C SER A 170 -20.81 -5.32 13.45
N SER A 171 -20.89 -4.04 13.10
CA SER A 171 -20.94 -2.97 14.09
C SER A 171 -21.73 -1.71 13.71
N SER A 172 -22.12 -1.49 12.45
CA SER A 172 -22.90 -0.30 12.08
C SER A 172 -24.35 -0.42 12.52
N GLN A 173 -24.76 0.40 13.51
CA GLN A 173 -26.14 0.40 13.98
C GLN A 173 -27.13 0.89 12.91
N GLU A 174 -26.72 1.88 12.11
CA GLU A 174 -27.55 2.42 11.03
C GLU A 174 -27.83 1.36 9.98
N TRP A 175 -26.79 0.67 9.51
CA TRP A 175 -26.93 -0.41 8.53
C TRP A 175 -27.79 -1.56 9.10
N ARG A 176 -27.56 -1.95 10.37
CA ARG A 176 -28.33 -3.02 11.02
C ARG A 176 -29.81 -2.69 11.15
N ASN A 177 -30.14 -1.45 11.51
CA ASN A 177 -31.52 -0.98 11.61
C ASN A 177 -32.22 -1.00 10.25
N ASP A 178 -31.53 -0.60 9.18
CA ASP A 178 -32.05 -0.69 7.80
C ASP A 178 -32.35 -2.15 7.43
N VAL A 179 -31.40 -3.07 7.62
CA VAL A 179 -31.59 -4.50 7.31
C VAL A 179 -32.71 -5.15 8.12
N CYS A 180 -32.87 -4.80 9.39
CA CYS A 180 -33.97 -5.28 10.23
C CYS A 180 -35.36 -4.98 9.64
N ASN A 181 -35.47 -3.98 8.76
CA ASN A 181 -36.71 -3.57 8.14
C ASN A 181 -36.85 -3.99 6.65
N LYS A 182 -35.87 -4.72 6.09
CA LYS A 182 -35.91 -5.20 4.70
C LYS A 182 -36.80 -6.43 4.49
N LYS A 183 -37.24 -6.59 3.25
CA LYS A 183 -37.96 -7.74 2.67
C LYS A 183 -37.12 -8.39 1.56
N PRO A 184 -37.44 -9.62 1.12
CA PRO A 184 -36.68 -10.32 0.07
C PRO A 184 -36.48 -9.57 -1.25
N SER A 185 -37.39 -8.65 -1.61
CA SER A 185 -37.31 -7.84 -2.83
C SER A 185 -36.45 -6.59 -2.69
N ASP A 186 -36.06 -6.22 -1.47
CA ASP A 186 -35.43 -4.94 -1.20
C ASP A 186 -33.93 -4.98 -1.50
N LYS A 187 -33.40 -3.83 -1.93
CA LYS A 187 -31.98 -3.68 -2.22
C LYS A 187 -31.17 -3.52 -0.93
N ILE A 188 -29.98 -4.10 -0.93
CA ILE A 188 -28.99 -3.94 0.13
C ILE A 188 -28.17 -2.70 -0.15
N ASP A 189 -27.92 -1.92 0.89
CA ASP A 189 -27.01 -0.79 0.79
C ASP A 189 -25.56 -1.29 0.91
N TYR A 190 -24.83 -1.16 -0.19
CA TYR A 190 -23.40 -1.46 -0.28
C TYR A 190 -22.54 -0.19 -0.24
N SER A 191 -23.09 0.99 0.10
CA SER A 191 -22.33 2.23 0.23
C SER A 191 -21.18 2.11 1.25
N TYR A 192 -21.38 1.28 2.28
CA TYR A 192 -20.41 0.94 3.33
C TYR A 192 -19.18 0.16 2.84
N SER A 193 -19.19 -0.33 1.59
CA SER A 193 -17.98 -0.88 0.96
C SER A 193 -17.04 0.22 0.44
N ASP A 194 -17.30 1.50 0.74
CA ASP A 194 -16.52 2.65 0.29
C ASP A 194 -16.44 2.82 -1.23
N LYS A 195 -17.60 2.85 -1.89
CA LYS A 195 -17.70 3.02 -3.35
C LYS A 195 -17.08 4.31 -3.90
N GLN A 196 -16.91 5.32 -3.04
CA GLN A 196 -16.35 6.62 -3.38
C GLN A 196 -14.86 6.74 -3.02
N HIS A 197 -14.26 5.66 -2.51
CA HIS A 197 -12.86 5.56 -2.12
C HIS A 197 -12.42 6.62 -1.10
N ILE A 198 -13.32 7.06 -0.23
CA ILE A 198 -13.03 8.09 0.78
C ILE A 198 -12.15 7.52 1.90
N ILE A 199 -12.36 6.26 2.26
CA ILE A 199 -11.65 5.56 3.34
C ILE A 199 -10.45 4.79 2.78
N ILE A 200 -10.64 4.08 1.68
CA ILE A 200 -9.64 3.17 1.11
C ILE A 200 -8.45 3.93 0.54
N ASP A 201 -8.65 5.09 -0.10
CA ASP A 201 -7.57 5.87 -0.70
C ASP A 201 -6.42 6.19 0.26
N PRO A 202 -6.65 6.87 1.40
CA PRO A 202 -5.55 7.15 2.34
C PRO A 202 -4.91 5.87 2.91
N ILE A 203 -5.68 4.79 3.11
CA ILE A 203 -5.16 3.51 3.61
C ILE A 203 -4.21 2.86 2.58
N GLN A 204 -4.61 2.81 1.31
CA GLN A 204 -3.78 2.21 0.26
C GLN A 204 -2.54 3.06 -0.05
N GLU A 205 -2.64 4.38 0.07
CA GLU A 205 -1.53 5.33 -0.14
C GLU A 205 -0.45 5.13 0.93
N GLU A 206 -0.85 5.04 2.20
CA GLU A 206 0.08 4.76 3.30
C GLU A 206 0.70 3.36 3.17
N PHE A 207 -0.10 2.36 2.81
CA PHE A 207 0.42 1.01 2.57
C PHE A 207 1.46 0.98 1.43
N ALA A 208 1.21 1.71 0.34
CA ALA A 208 2.17 1.86 -0.75
C ALA A 208 3.45 2.57 -0.31
N HIS A 209 3.32 3.65 0.46
CA HIS A 209 4.45 4.38 1.03
C HIS A 209 5.35 3.47 1.88
N GLN A 210 4.78 2.66 2.78
CA GLN A 210 5.53 1.70 3.60
C GLN A 210 6.22 0.62 2.76
N LEU A 211 5.52 0.07 1.76
CA LEU A 211 6.08 -0.94 0.85
C LEU A 211 7.27 -0.40 0.04
N VAL A 212 7.15 0.81 -0.49
CA VAL A 212 8.22 1.47 -1.25
C VAL A 212 9.41 1.76 -0.36
N SER A 213 9.17 2.30 0.83
CA SER A 213 10.21 2.59 1.82
C SER A 213 10.97 1.33 2.23
N LYS A 214 10.27 0.22 2.49
CA LYS A 214 10.88 -1.09 2.82
C LYS A 214 11.74 -1.66 1.68
N LYS A 215 11.47 -1.26 0.44
CA LYS A 215 12.25 -1.63 -0.75
C LYS A 215 13.35 -0.60 -1.08
N GLY A 216 13.61 0.36 -0.20
CA GLY A 216 14.65 1.39 -0.34
C GLY A 216 14.33 2.45 -1.40
N GLY A 217 13.04 2.66 -1.70
CA GLY A 217 12.58 3.71 -2.60
C GLY A 217 11.93 4.88 -1.87
N VAL A 218 11.47 5.85 -2.65
CA VAL A 218 10.65 6.97 -2.18
C VAL A 218 9.35 7.00 -2.97
N PHE A 219 8.24 7.13 -2.25
CA PHE A 219 6.90 7.25 -2.82
C PHE A 219 6.45 8.71 -2.78
N PHE A 220 5.94 9.20 -3.91
CA PHE A 220 5.35 10.53 -4.00
C PHE A 220 3.91 10.43 -4.46
N LEU A 221 3.04 11.19 -3.81
CA LEU A 221 1.64 11.35 -4.16
C LEU A 221 1.38 12.79 -4.55
N GLU A 222 0.88 12.99 -5.76
CA GLU A 222 0.67 14.32 -6.33
C GLU A 222 -0.76 14.50 -6.81
N GLU A 223 -1.43 15.49 -6.24
CA GLU A 223 -2.70 15.99 -6.78
C GLU A 223 -2.42 17.09 -7.82
N ILE A 224 -3.14 16.99 -8.95
CA ILE A 224 -3.12 17.95 -10.04
C ILE A 224 -4.48 18.63 -10.10
N SER A 225 -4.59 19.83 -9.54
CA SER A 225 -5.83 20.60 -9.57
C SER A 225 -6.08 21.19 -10.96
N PRO A 226 -7.33 21.17 -11.48
CA PRO A 226 -7.67 21.84 -12.74
C PRO A 226 -7.24 23.31 -12.79
N THR A 227 -7.28 24.02 -11.66
CA THR A 227 -6.94 25.44 -11.55
C THR A 227 -5.46 25.72 -11.76
N GLU A 228 -4.60 24.73 -11.60
CA GLU A 228 -3.16 24.82 -11.78
C GLU A 228 -2.71 24.38 -13.19
N THR A 229 -3.66 23.98 -14.03
CA THR A 229 -3.40 23.50 -15.39
C THR A 229 -3.71 24.56 -16.45
N GLN A 230 -3.01 24.48 -17.58
CA GLN A 230 -3.36 25.23 -18.78
C GLN A 230 -4.18 24.33 -19.73
N ASN A 231 -5.51 24.43 -19.66
CA ASN A 231 -6.42 23.58 -20.46
C ASN A 231 -6.17 22.07 -20.24
N GLY A 232 -5.94 21.68 -18.97
CA GLY A 232 -5.62 20.31 -18.57
C GLY A 232 -4.12 19.97 -18.62
N LYS A 233 -3.30 20.75 -19.33
CA LYS A 233 -1.85 20.51 -19.41
C LYS A 233 -1.13 21.00 -18.15
N PHE A 234 -0.20 20.21 -17.63
CA PHE A 234 0.57 20.56 -16.43
C PHE A 234 2.04 20.13 -16.51
N THR A 235 2.86 20.84 -15.73
CA THR A 235 4.24 20.50 -15.38
C THR A 235 4.44 20.86 -13.92
N LYS A 236 4.87 19.90 -13.10
CA LYS A 236 5.02 20.07 -11.66
C LYS A 236 6.37 19.52 -11.21
N LYS A 237 7.14 20.33 -10.49
CA LYS A 237 8.32 19.86 -9.76
C LYS A 237 7.84 19.10 -8.53
N ILE A 238 8.29 17.87 -8.38
CA ILE A 238 7.94 17.00 -7.24
C ILE A 238 8.90 17.26 -6.10
N THR A 239 10.19 17.13 -6.37
CA THR A 239 11.27 17.32 -5.39
C THR A 239 12.59 17.50 -6.11
N SER A 240 13.62 17.97 -5.40
CA SER A 240 14.99 17.77 -5.83
C SER A 240 15.48 16.38 -5.40
N ARG A 241 16.21 15.65 -6.26
CA ARG A 241 16.75 14.35 -5.85
C ARG A 241 17.66 14.43 -4.61
N PHE A 242 18.24 15.60 -4.34
CA PHE A 242 19.12 15.84 -3.19
C PHE A 242 18.38 16.03 -1.87
N GLU A 243 17.06 16.29 -1.91
CA GLU A 243 16.21 16.36 -0.72
C GLU A 243 15.89 14.96 -0.16
N HIS A 244 16.13 13.91 -0.96
CA HIS A 244 15.87 12.52 -0.60
C HIS A 244 17.15 11.69 -0.66
N ILE A 245 17.71 11.36 0.50
CA ILE A 245 19.01 10.68 0.59
C ILE A 245 19.00 9.29 -0.10
N GLN A 246 17.85 8.62 -0.16
CA GLN A 246 17.66 7.34 -0.85
C GLN A 246 17.81 7.48 -2.38
N LEU A 247 17.65 8.69 -2.91
CA LEU A 247 17.72 9.01 -4.34
C LEU A 247 19.04 9.72 -4.71
N ALA A 248 19.86 10.08 -3.73
CA ALA A 248 21.04 10.91 -3.92
C ALA A 248 22.24 10.18 -4.56
N SER A 249 22.31 8.84 -4.46
CA SER A 249 23.55 8.08 -4.70
C SER A 249 23.63 7.28 -6.01
N LEU A 250 22.59 7.21 -6.85
CA LEU A 250 22.57 6.31 -8.02
C LEU A 250 21.78 6.89 -9.19
N ALA A 251 21.96 6.34 -10.39
CA ALA A 251 20.96 6.49 -11.44
C ALA A 251 19.61 6.05 -10.85
N ILE A 252 18.58 6.88 -10.97
CA ILE A 252 17.27 6.59 -10.40
C ILE A 252 16.30 6.19 -11.50
N LYS A 253 15.46 5.21 -11.18
CA LYS A 253 14.33 4.84 -12.02
C LYS A 253 13.06 5.32 -11.35
N VAL A 254 12.38 6.24 -12.04
CA VAL A 254 11.08 6.74 -11.62
C VAL A 254 10.02 6.12 -12.52
N THR A 255 9.08 5.42 -11.90
CA THR A 255 7.86 4.92 -12.55
C THR A 255 6.66 5.64 -11.96
N TYR A 256 5.53 5.64 -12.67
CA TYR A 256 4.34 6.35 -12.21
C TYR A 256 3.06 5.61 -12.60
N ARG A 257 2.00 5.90 -11.85
CA ARG A 257 0.62 5.60 -12.25
C ARG A 257 -0.24 6.85 -12.07
N GLY A 258 -1.26 7.00 -12.90
CA GLY A 258 -2.06 8.21 -12.96
C GLY A 258 -3.55 7.95 -13.04
N ILE A 259 -4.33 8.66 -12.24
CA ILE A 259 -5.79 8.67 -12.24
C ILE A 259 -6.25 10.00 -12.83
N ASN A 260 -7.18 9.94 -13.77
CA ASN A 260 -7.65 11.10 -14.54
C ASN A 260 -6.51 11.86 -15.30
N THR A 261 -5.44 11.16 -15.67
CA THR A 261 -4.30 11.74 -16.42
C THR A 261 -3.94 10.91 -17.65
N ASN A 262 -3.35 11.53 -18.66
CA ASN A 262 -2.74 10.87 -19.82
C ASN A 262 -1.44 11.58 -20.22
N GLU A 263 -0.68 10.95 -21.13
CA GLU A 263 0.58 11.49 -21.67
C GLU A 263 1.58 11.89 -20.57
N LEU A 264 1.55 11.17 -19.45
CA LEU A 264 2.46 11.40 -18.33
C LEU A 264 3.90 11.13 -18.76
N THR A 265 4.82 12.00 -18.35
CA THR A 265 6.25 11.89 -18.57
C THR A 265 7.00 12.41 -17.34
N VAL A 266 8.09 11.74 -16.97
CA VAL A 266 9.01 12.21 -15.93
C VAL A 266 10.29 12.69 -16.59
N THR A 267 10.78 13.85 -16.15
CA THR A 267 12.03 14.45 -16.59
C THR A 267 12.87 14.84 -15.38
N PHE A 268 14.18 14.99 -15.60
CA PHE A 268 15.16 15.31 -14.55
C PHE A 268 15.92 16.63 -14.84
N PRO A 269 15.23 17.77 -15.04
CA PRO A 269 15.91 19.04 -15.27
C PRO A 269 16.69 19.45 -14.02
N GLN A 270 17.99 19.71 -14.15
CA GLN A 270 18.84 20.16 -13.03
C GLN A 270 18.71 19.27 -11.77
N ASP A 271 18.59 17.95 -11.98
CA ASP A 271 18.43 16.95 -10.92
C ASP A 271 17.10 17.01 -10.12
N ASP A 272 16.14 17.83 -10.55
CA ASP A 272 14.78 17.85 -10.01
C ASP A 272 13.90 16.79 -10.68
N ILE A 273 13.11 16.06 -9.89
CA ILE A 273 12.10 15.16 -10.44
C ILE A 273 10.90 16.01 -10.84
N THR A 274 10.61 16.06 -12.14
CA THR A 274 9.49 16.84 -12.70
C THR A 274 8.55 15.92 -13.46
N ILE A 275 7.25 16.00 -13.15
CA ILE A 275 6.19 15.31 -13.90
C ILE A 275 5.47 16.28 -14.82
N SER A 276 5.18 15.83 -16.05
CA SER A 276 4.33 16.55 -17.00
C SER A 276 3.29 15.63 -17.61
N GLY A 277 2.15 16.19 -18.02
CA GLY A 277 1.09 15.45 -18.70
C GLY A 277 -0.17 16.29 -18.93
N ASN A 278 -1.31 15.62 -19.15
CA ASN A 278 -2.61 16.28 -19.21
C ASN A 278 -3.67 15.57 -18.36
N LEU A 279 -4.65 16.33 -17.87
CA LEU A 279 -5.89 15.80 -17.32
C LEU A 279 -6.77 15.23 -18.44
N LYS A 280 -7.33 14.04 -18.23
CA LYS A 280 -8.32 13.42 -19.15
C LYS A 280 -9.64 14.19 -19.10
N ASP A 281 -10.22 14.32 -17.91
CA ASP A 281 -11.32 15.23 -17.59
C ASP A 281 -10.74 16.50 -16.96
N LYS A 282 -10.78 17.58 -17.72
CA LYS A 282 -10.21 18.88 -17.35
C LYS A 282 -10.97 19.60 -16.25
N THR A 283 -12.12 19.07 -15.82
CA THR A 283 -12.95 19.65 -14.76
C THR A 283 -12.72 19.00 -13.41
N LYS A 284 -11.96 17.89 -13.36
CA LYS A 284 -11.69 17.11 -12.14
C LYS A 284 -10.19 17.04 -11.86
N SER A 285 -9.82 16.99 -10.59
CA SER A 285 -8.42 16.75 -10.20
C SER A 285 -7.89 15.43 -10.77
N GLY A 286 -6.60 15.42 -11.07
CA GLY A 286 -5.83 14.21 -11.34
C GLY A 286 -5.03 13.80 -10.12
N ARG A 287 -4.69 12.51 -10.03
CA ARG A 287 -3.74 12.00 -9.03
C ARG A 287 -2.62 11.24 -9.72
N VAL A 288 -1.38 11.49 -9.30
CA VAL A 288 -0.20 10.80 -9.82
C VAL A 288 0.57 10.21 -8.65
N TRP A 289 0.79 8.90 -8.72
CA TRP A 289 1.69 8.20 -7.81
C TRP A 289 3.02 8.03 -8.52
N LEU A 290 4.11 8.39 -7.87
CA LEU A 290 5.47 8.17 -8.38
C LEU A 290 6.23 7.25 -7.44
N TYR A 291 6.90 6.27 -8.03
CA TYR A 291 7.81 5.35 -7.34
C TYR A 291 9.21 5.65 -7.84
N ALA A 292 10.04 6.21 -6.97
CA ALA A 292 11.43 6.48 -7.26
C ALA A 292 12.30 5.43 -6.55
N PHE A 293 13.09 4.70 -7.32
CA PHE A 293 14.02 3.73 -6.77
C PHE A 293 15.43 3.95 -7.34
N PRO A 294 16.48 3.68 -6.55
CA PRO A 294 17.84 3.61 -7.08
C PRO A 294 17.99 2.43 -8.05
N GLU A 295 18.63 2.62 -9.20
CA GLU A 295 19.11 1.55 -10.09
C GLU A 295 20.28 0.84 -9.38
N SER A 296 19.96 -0.21 -8.64
CA SER A 296 20.83 -1.11 -7.87
C SER A 296 22.30 -0.70 -7.64
N ALA A 297 22.65 -0.45 -6.38
CA ALA A 297 23.91 -0.98 -5.85
C ALA A 297 23.62 -2.30 -5.15
N THR A 298 23.80 -3.42 -5.85
CA THR A 298 24.09 -4.70 -5.21
C THR A 298 25.33 -4.50 -4.34
N THR A 299 25.22 -4.37 -3.02
CA THR A 299 26.11 -4.98 -2.02
C THR A 299 25.52 -4.77 -0.62
N THR A 300 24.96 -5.82 -0.03
CA THR A 300 24.99 -6.02 1.42
C THR A 300 26.46 -6.17 1.83
N SER A 301 27.12 -5.05 2.09
CA SER A 301 28.44 -5.02 2.71
C SER A 301 28.22 -5.16 4.21
N ASN A 302 28.73 -6.25 4.81
CA ASN A 302 28.95 -6.33 6.25
C ASN A 302 29.83 -5.15 6.67
N LEU A 303 29.22 -4.02 7.02
CA LEU A 303 29.90 -2.92 7.68
C LEU A 303 30.30 -3.46 9.06
N THR A 304 31.60 -3.54 9.28
CA THR A 304 32.16 -3.52 10.64
C THR A 304 31.46 -2.42 11.42
N GLU A 305 30.86 -2.80 12.55
CA GLU A 305 30.00 -1.99 13.42
C GLU A 305 30.58 -0.58 13.64
N ILE A 306 29.78 0.46 13.34
CA ILE A 306 30.21 1.85 13.51
C ILE A 306 30.40 2.12 15.02
N PRO A 307 31.56 2.65 15.46
CA PRO A 307 31.74 2.97 16.86
C PRO A 307 30.71 4.00 17.34
N GLN A 308 30.06 3.71 18.47
CA GLN A 308 29.00 4.55 19.04
C GLN A 308 29.41 6.03 19.25
N TRP A 309 30.68 6.29 19.53
CA TRP A 309 31.16 7.66 19.71
C TRP A 309 31.05 8.51 18.43
N ILE A 310 31.10 7.91 17.24
CA ILE A 310 30.87 8.62 15.97
C ILE A 310 29.42 9.08 15.88
N LYS A 311 28.49 8.22 16.29
CA LYS A 311 27.05 8.51 16.31
C LYS A 311 26.71 9.59 17.32
N ASN A 312 27.40 9.60 18.46
CA ASN A 312 27.31 10.69 19.45
C ASN A 312 27.84 12.01 18.88
N ASN A 313 28.96 11.98 18.14
CA ASN A 313 29.49 13.17 17.47
C ASN A 313 28.50 13.72 16.42
N ALA A 314 27.78 12.85 15.70
CA ALA A 314 26.73 13.29 14.78
C ALA A 314 25.56 14.01 15.48
N ALA A 315 25.11 13.52 16.64
CA ALA A 315 24.13 14.24 17.46
C ALA A 315 24.63 15.63 17.84
N TRP A 316 25.81 15.70 18.44
CA TRP A 316 26.41 16.97 18.87
C TRP A 316 26.68 17.92 17.71
N TRP A 317 27.03 17.42 16.53
CA TRP A 317 27.26 18.24 15.34
C TRP A 317 25.95 18.84 14.82
N SER A 318 24.88 18.06 14.84
CA SER A 318 23.54 18.53 14.45
C SER A 318 22.97 19.58 15.40
N GLU A 319 23.31 19.50 16.69
CA GLU A 319 22.93 20.48 17.72
C GLU A 319 23.81 21.74 17.71
N GLY A 320 24.87 21.76 16.89
CA GLY A 320 25.85 22.85 16.87
C GLY A 320 26.82 22.84 18.06
N THR A 321 26.85 21.76 18.83
CA THR A 321 27.70 21.56 20.02
C THR A 321 29.17 21.32 19.64
N ILE A 322 29.44 20.66 18.50
CA ILE A 322 30.80 20.49 17.95
C ILE A 322 30.92 21.12 16.56
N THR A 323 32.16 21.42 16.15
CA THR A 323 32.42 22.08 14.86
C THR A 323 32.36 21.10 13.68
N ASP A 324 32.27 21.63 12.46
CA ASP A 324 32.39 20.82 11.24
C ASP A 324 33.68 19.99 11.24
N SER A 325 34.80 20.60 11.65
CA SER A 325 36.09 19.90 11.74
C SER A 325 36.06 18.73 12.73
N ASP A 326 35.40 18.89 13.88
CA ASP A 326 35.31 17.83 14.90
C ASP A 326 34.50 16.64 14.41
N PHE A 327 33.41 16.91 13.69
CA PHE A 327 32.61 15.86 13.06
C PHE A 327 33.38 15.16 11.93
N LEU A 328 34.06 15.92 11.07
CA LEU A 328 34.85 15.38 9.95
C LEU A 328 36.04 14.53 10.40
N ASN A 329 36.66 14.82 11.54
CA ASN A 329 37.66 13.95 12.17
C ASN A 329 37.09 12.54 12.46
N GLY A 330 35.81 12.46 12.85
CA GLY A 330 35.11 11.19 13.03
C GLY A 330 34.94 10.45 11.70
N ILE A 331 34.61 11.16 10.63
CA ILE A 331 34.48 10.57 9.29
C ILE A 331 35.83 10.09 8.75
N GLU A 332 36.90 10.88 8.92
CA GLU A 332 38.27 10.49 8.59
C GLU A 332 38.64 9.17 9.30
N PHE A 333 38.32 9.03 10.59
CA PHE A 333 38.55 7.80 11.33
C PHE A 333 37.85 6.59 10.67
N LEU A 334 36.59 6.73 10.24
CA LEU A 334 35.87 5.63 9.57
C LEU A 334 36.55 5.22 8.25
N ILE A 335 37.10 6.19 7.52
CA ILE A 335 37.85 5.95 6.29
C ILE A 335 39.16 5.21 6.61
N GLN A 336 39.95 5.72 7.56
CA GLN A 336 41.21 5.11 7.99
C GLN A 336 41.03 3.66 8.49
N LYS A 337 39.89 3.35 9.12
CA LYS A 337 39.55 2.01 9.60
C LYS A 337 38.93 1.11 8.53
N ASN A 338 38.81 1.55 7.28
CA ASN A 338 38.15 0.84 6.18
C ASN A 338 36.67 0.49 6.46
N ILE A 339 36.03 1.20 7.39
CA ILE A 339 34.58 1.11 7.65
C ILE A 339 33.86 1.87 6.52
N LEU A 340 34.36 3.06 6.15
CA LEU A 340 33.89 3.83 5.02
C LEU A 340 34.90 3.77 3.87
N LYS A 341 34.51 3.20 2.71
CA LYS A 341 35.39 3.08 1.54
C LYS A 341 35.07 4.14 0.49
N ILE A 342 35.99 5.07 0.28
CA ILE A 342 35.94 6.12 -0.74
C ILE A 342 36.72 5.68 -1.98
N GLN A 343 36.19 5.94 -3.18
CA GLN A 343 36.92 5.71 -4.44
C GLN A 343 37.25 7.05 -5.11
N GLY A 344 38.49 7.19 -5.61
CA GLY A 344 38.81 8.22 -6.61
C GLY A 344 39.08 9.65 -6.12
N VAL A 345 39.53 9.85 -4.89
CA VAL A 345 39.91 11.19 -4.40
C VAL A 345 41.40 11.21 -4.03
N GLU A 346 42.23 11.93 -4.79
CA GLU A 346 43.52 12.41 -4.31
C GLU A 346 43.25 13.53 -3.29
N ASN A 347 43.92 13.51 -2.14
CA ASN A 347 43.77 14.46 -1.04
C ASN A 347 43.78 15.92 -1.52
N ASN A 348 42.62 16.48 -1.85
CA ASN A 348 42.45 17.87 -2.21
C ASN A 348 42.29 18.67 -0.92
N SER A 349 43.41 19.04 -0.32
CA SER A 349 43.52 19.88 0.88
C SER A 349 43.10 21.35 0.66
N GLN A 350 42.11 21.63 -0.21
CA GLN A 350 41.54 22.96 -0.40
C GLN A 350 40.06 22.89 -0.83
N SER A 351 39.13 23.20 0.08
CA SER A 351 38.60 24.57 0.19
C SER A 351 37.64 24.70 1.38
N SER A 352 37.65 25.89 1.96
CA SER A 352 36.88 26.35 3.11
C SER A 352 35.41 26.60 2.79
N GLN A 353 34.68 25.60 2.31
CA GLN A 353 33.22 25.70 2.19
C GLN A 353 32.57 25.17 3.47
N GLU A 354 31.76 26.03 4.11
CA GLU A 354 30.89 25.63 5.22
C GLU A 354 29.98 24.49 4.78
N ILE A 355 29.88 23.45 5.62
CA ILE A 355 29.03 22.31 5.31
C ILE A 355 27.56 22.79 5.31
N PRO A 356 26.80 22.61 4.21
CA PRO A 356 25.41 23.04 4.16
C PRO A 356 24.57 22.49 5.32
N ILE A 357 23.69 23.32 5.89
CA ILE A 357 22.87 23.00 7.06
C ILE A 357 22.03 21.73 6.86
N TRP A 358 21.53 21.48 5.64
CA TRP A 358 20.74 20.28 5.35
C TRP A 358 21.52 18.98 5.61
N ILE A 359 22.85 18.99 5.56
CA ILE A 359 23.69 17.84 5.88
C ILE A 359 23.70 17.57 7.39
N ARG A 360 23.61 18.62 8.22
CA ARG A 360 23.49 18.48 9.68
C ARG A 360 22.17 17.84 10.10
N ASN A 361 21.09 18.08 9.37
CA ASN A 361 19.80 17.41 9.60
C ASN A 361 19.94 15.89 9.42
N ASN A 362 20.75 15.43 8.45
CA ASN A 362 21.00 14.00 8.24
C ASN A 362 21.76 13.38 9.42
N ALA A 363 22.69 14.11 10.04
CA ALA A 363 23.38 13.67 11.25
C ALA A 363 22.44 13.59 12.47
N GLN A 364 21.46 14.50 12.56
CA GLN A 364 20.41 14.42 13.57
C GLN A 364 19.55 13.17 13.39
N TRP A 365 19.12 12.89 12.16
CA TRP A 365 18.31 11.72 11.84
C TRP A 365 19.07 10.42 12.11
N TRP A 366 20.36 10.36 11.76
CA TRP A 366 21.17 9.18 12.00
C TRP A 366 21.35 8.92 13.50
N SER A 367 21.72 9.95 14.27
CA SER A 367 21.91 9.81 15.71
C SER A 367 20.62 9.49 16.47
N SER A 368 19.47 9.94 15.96
CA SER A 368 18.14 9.61 16.50
C SER A 368 17.60 8.25 16.05
N GLY A 369 18.33 7.51 15.21
CA GLY A 369 17.91 6.20 14.70
C GLY A 369 16.83 6.25 13.61
N LEU A 370 16.59 7.43 13.02
CA LEU A 370 15.62 7.63 11.94
C LEU A 370 16.16 7.19 10.56
N ILE A 371 17.49 7.14 10.41
CA ILE A 371 18.15 6.54 9.23
C ILE A 371 19.20 5.52 9.67
N SER A 372 19.45 4.52 8.81
CA SER A 372 20.40 3.44 9.11
C SER A 372 21.86 3.90 9.06
N ASP A 373 22.74 3.08 9.61
CA ASP A 373 24.19 3.27 9.53
C ASP A 373 24.66 3.24 8.06
N GLU A 374 24.11 2.32 7.27
CA GLU A 374 24.35 2.21 5.82
C GLU A 374 23.94 3.48 5.06
N ASP A 375 22.75 4.02 5.35
CA ASP A 375 22.20 5.20 4.68
C ASP A 375 23.06 6.43 4.96
N PHE A 376 23.40 6.64 6.24
CA PHE A 376 24.21 7.79 6.64
C PHE A 376 25.62 7.74 6.03
N LEU A 377 26.29 6.59 6.12
CA LEU A 377 27.64 6.44 5.56
C LEU A 377 27.65 6.56 4.03
N SER A 378 26.63 6.05 3.34
CA SER A 378 26.50 6.21 1.89
C SER A 378 26.34 7.67 1.49
N GLY A 379 25.55 8.43 2.24
CA GLY A 379 25.42 9.88 2.07
C GLY A 379 26.75 10.61 2.25
N ILE A 380 27.45 10.35 3.35
CA ILE A 380 28.77 10.96 3.62
C ILE A 380 29.79 10.61 2.54
N LYS A 381 29.85 9.34 2.14
CA LYS A 381 30.73 8.88 1.05
C LYS A 381 30.50 9.69 -0.21
N TYR A 382 29.25 9.79 -0.65
CA TYR A 382 28.91 10.52 -1.87
C TYR A 382 29.36 11.99 -1.78
N LEU A 383 29.07 12.66 -0.66
CA LEU A 383 29.42 14.06 -0.44
C LEU A 383 30.94 14.32 -0.54
N ILE A 384 31.74 13.36 -0.10
CA ILE A 384 33.20 13.37 -0.24
C ILE A 384 33.61 13.15 -1.70
N GLU A 385 33.02 12.14 -2.37
CA GLU A 385 33.35 11.79 -3.76
C GLU A 385 33.00 12.91 -4.76
N VAL A 386 31.96 13.70 -4.49
CA VAL A 386 31.59 14.86 -5.33
C VAL A 386 32.23 16.18 -4.87
N GLY A 387 33.05 16.17 -3.82
CA GLY A 387 33.80 17.33 -3.34
C GLY A 387 32.97 18.39 -2.61
N ILE A 388 31.76 18.06 -2.15
CA ILE A 388 30.94 18.96 -1.30
C ILE A 388 31.50 19.00 0.12
N ILE A 389 32.00 17.87 0.61
CA ILE A 389 32.68 17.75 1.90
C ILE A 389 34.12 17.34 1.65
N SER A 390 35.04 17.99 2.36
CA SER A 390 36.41 17.52 2.51
C SER A 390 36.63 17.02 3.93
N TYR A 391 37.56 16.08 4.10
CA TYR A 391 38.00 15.63 5.41
C TYR A 391 39.48 15.99 5.59
N PRO A 392 39.96 16.16 6.83
CA PRO A 392 41.34 16.55 7.13
C PRO A 392 42.42 15.64 6.56
#